data_AF-A0A8T5U524-F1
#
_entry.id   AF-A0A8T5U524-F1
#
_cell.length_a   1.000
_cell.length_b   1.000
_cell.length_c   1.000
_cell.angle_alpha   90.00
_cell.angle_beta   90.00
_cell.angle_gamma   90.00
#
_symmetry.space_group_name_H-M   'P 1'
#
loop_
_entity.id
_entity.type
_entity.pdbx_description
1 polymer ?
#
loop_
_entity_poly.entity_id
_entity_poly.type
_entity_poly.pdbx_seq_one_letter_code
_entity_poly.pdbx_strand_id
1 'polypeptide(L)'
;MQGYDSRIYRKNQIVNTMNRLNSLKFRVTELRIKCEKLKKLQTEKQCKECRKTISEGEEITFKDPSRNIEQHYHKNCFKSLLSDLK
;
A
#
# COMPACT_ATOMS: atom_id res chain seq x y z
N MET A 1 -30.67 -7.68 -47.28
CA MET A 1 -30.39 -6.67 -46.23
C MET A 1 -30.26 -7.26 -44.81
N GLN A 2 -30.99 -8.30 -44.42
CA GLN A 2 -30.98 -8.86 -43.04
C GLN A 2 -29.62 -9.34 -42.48
N GLY A 3 -28.66 -9.74 -43.32
CA GLY A 3 -27.33 -10.22 -42.86
C GLY A 3 -26.28 -9.12 -42.60
N TYR A 4 -26.57 -7.87 -42.93
CA TYR A 4 -25.66 -6.73 -42.72
C TYR A 4 -25.81 -6.16 -41.30
N ASP A 5 -27.05 -5.99 -40.85
CA ASP A 5 -27.36 -5.46 -39.51
C ASP A 5 -26.91 -6.39 -38.39
N SER A 6 -27.01 -7.71 -38.58
CA SER A 6 -26.49 -8.71 -37.63
C SER A 6 -24.96 -8.65 -37.47
N ARG A 7 -24.23 -8.36 -38.55
CA ARG A 7 -22.76 -8.19 -38.51
C ARG A 7 -22.35 -6.91 -37.80
N ILE A 8 -23.05 -5.80 -38.05
CA ILE A 8 -22.83 -4.54 -37.34
C ILE A 8 -23.12 -4.71 -35.85
N TYR A 9 -24.24 -5.35 -35.50
CA TYR A 9 -24.60 -5.62 -34.11
C TYR A 9 -23.53 -6.44 -33.39
N ARG A 10 -23.05 -7.52 -34.01
CA ARG A 10 -21.98 -8.36 -33.45
C ARG A 10 -20.67 -7.59 -33.27
N LYS A 11 -20.31 -6.74 -34.25
CA LYS A 11 -19.13 -5.87 -34.16
C LYS A 11 -19.25 -4.90 -32.97
N ASN A 12 -20.41 -4.28 -32.79
CA ASN A 12 -20.66 -3.35 -31.68
C ASN A 12 -20.58 -4.06 -30.32
N GLN A 13 -21.11 -5.28 -30.21
CA GLN A 13 -20.98 -6.10 -29.00
C GLN A 13 -19.53 -6.41 -28.65
N ILE A 14 -18.70 -6.74 -29.65
CA ILE A 14 -17.26 -6.98 -29.46
C ILE A 14 -16.56 -5.70 -28.99
N VAL A 15 -16.82 -4.57 -29.64
CA VAL A 15 -16.23 -3.27 -29.27
C VAL A 15 -16.62 -2.88 -27.85
N ASN A 16 -17.90 -3.00 -27.48
CA ASN A 16 -18.37 -2.71 -26.13
C ASN A 16 -17.72 -3.62 -25.09
N THR A 17 -17.59 -4.91 -25.39
CA THR A 17 -16.91 -5.87 -24.50
C THR A 17 -15.44 -5.51 -24.35
N MET A 18 -14.75 -5.17 -25.45
CA MET A 18 -13.35 -4.78 -25.42
C MET A 18 -13.13 -3.51 -24.59
N ASN A 19 -14.02 -2.51 -24.74
CA ASN A 19 -13.97 -1.29 -23.93
C ASN A 19 -14.16 -1.58 -22.45
N ARG A 20 -15.10 -2.46 -22.09
CA ARG A 20 -15.31 -2.90 -20.69
C ARG A 20 -14.08 -3.62 -20.14
N LEU A 21 -13.47 -4.52 -20.92
CA LEU A 21 -12.26 -5.24 -20.51
C LEU A 21 -11.07 -4.29 -20.30
N ASN A 22 -10.89 -3.31 -21.20
CA ASN A 22 -9.83 -2.30 -21.06
C ASN A 22 -10.03 -1.43 -19.82
N SER A 23 -11.27 -0.99 -19.57
CA SER A 23 -11.61 -0.24 -18.35
C SER A 23 -11.33 -1.05 -17.08
N LEU A 24 -11.70 -2.32 -17.06
CA LEU A 24 -11.42 -3.23 -15.93
C LEU A 24 -9.92 -3.42 -15.73
N LYS A 25 -9.15 -3.65 -16.80
CA LYS A 25 -7.69 -3.79 -16.75
C LYS A 25 -7.03 -2.57 -16.13
N PHE A 26 -7.47 -1.37 -16.50
CA PHE A 26 -6.97 -0.12 -15.93
C PHE A 26 -7.27 -0.05 -14.43
N ARG A 27 -8.53 -0.26 -14.02
CA ARG A 27 -8.94 -0.22 -12.60
C ARG A 27 -8.18 -1.24 -11.75
N VAL A 28 -7.97 -2.45 -12.25
CA VAL A 28 -7.18 -3.49 -11.56
C VAL A 28 -5.73 -3.03 -11.38
N THR A 29 -5.16 -2.37 -12.39
CA THR A 29 -3.79 -1.85 -12.33
C THR A 29 -3.67 -0.75 -11.27
N GLU A 30 -4.61 0.19 -11.24
CA GLU A 30 -4.67 1.24 -10.20
C GLU A 30 -4.81 0.66 -8.79
N LEU A 31 -5.67 -0.35 -8.62
CA LEU A 31 -5.85 -1.02 -7.34
C LEU A 31 -4.56 -1.72 -6.89
N ARG A 32 -3.84 -2.39 -7.79
CA ARG A 32 -2.54 -2.99 -7.47
C ARG A 32 -1.54 -1.95 -6.99
N ILE A 33 -1.44 -0.81 -7.68
CA ILE A 33 -0.56 0.30 -7.27
C ILE A 33 -0.94 0.81 -5.87
N LYS A 34 -2.24 1.00 -5.60
CA LYS A 34 -2.72 1.42 -4.27
C LYS A 34 -2.40 0.39 -3.19
N CYS A 35 -2.58 -0.90 -3.46
CA CYS A 35 -2.22 -1.97 -2.53
C CYS A 35 -0.71 -1.99 -2.24
N GLU A 36 0.15 -1.84 -3.24
CA GLU A 36 1.61 -1.79 -3.02
C GLU A 36 2.02 -0.56 -2.19
N LYS A 37 1.36 0.59 -2.37
CA LYS A 37 1.57 1.75 -1.50
C LYS A 37 1.14 1.47 -0.06
N LEU A 38 -0.01 0.82 0.15
CA LEU A 38 -0.48 0.45 1.48
C LEU A 38 0.42 -0.55 2.18
N LYS A 39 0.94 -1.56 1.45
CA LYS A 39 1.93 -2.50 1.99
C LYS A 39 3.18 -1.77 2.48
N LYS A 40 3.69 -0.81 1.69
CA LYS A 40 4.83 0.02 2.09
C LYS A 40 4.54 0.79 3.38
N LEU A 41 3.38 1.44 3.48
CA LEU A 41 2.95 2.14 4.69
C LEU A 41 2.79 1.20 5.90
N GLN A 42 2.36 -0.04 5.69
CA GLN A 42 2.25 -1.03 6.76
C GLN A 42 3.63 -1.51 7.25
N THR A 43 4.60 -1.64 6.35
CA THR A 43 5.98 -2.02 6.70
C THR A 43 6.79 -0.88 7.31
N GLU A 44 6.38 0.36 7.07
CA GLU A 44 7.01 1.56 7.61
C GLU A 44 6.74 1.67 9.12
N LYS A 45 7.73 1.25 9.92
CA LYS A 45 7.70 1.44 11.38
C LYS A 45 7.71 2.91 11.70
N GLN A 46 6.83 3.37 12.60
CA GLN A 46 6.82 4.75 13.06
C GLN A 46 7.47 4.87 14.43
N CYS A 47 8.23 5.94 14.63
CA CYS A 47 8.82 6.26 15.92
C CYS A 47 7.75 6.74 16.89
N LYS A 48 7.65 6.11 18.07
CA LYS A 48 6.69 6.51 19.10
C LYS A 48 6.90 7.95 19.57
N GLU A 49 8.15 8.42 19.59
CA GLU A 49 8.50 9.74 20.09
C GLU A 49 8.13 10.85 19.10
N CYS A 50 8.73 10.82 17.90
CA CYS A 50 8.58 11.92 16.94
C CYS A 50 7.52 11.67 15.87
N ARG A 51 6.87 10.49 15.87
CA ARG A 51 5.84 10.05 14.89
C ARG A 51 6.28 10.02 13.43
N LYS A 52 7.57 10.21 13.15
CA LYS A 52 8.14 10.09 11.80
C LYS A 52 8.44 8.62 11.51
N THR A 53 8.41 8.27 10.23
CA THR A 53 8.82 6.95 9.72
C THR A 53 10.28 6.66 10.11
N ILE A 54 10.56 5.42 10.49
CA ILE A 54 11.90 4.90 10.79
C ILE A 54 12.42 4.17 9.56
N SER A 55 13.62 4.54 9.13
CA SER A 55 14.34 3.83 8.07
C SER A 55 14.62 2.39 8.50
N GLU A 56 14.49 1.46 7.57
CA GLU A 56 14.75 0.04 7.82
C GLU A 56 16.18 -0.18 8.33
N GLY A 57 16.33 -0.88 9.46
CA GLY A 57 17.62 -1.16 10.11
C GLY A 57 18.09 -0.09 11.12
N GLU A 58 17.40 1.05 11.21
CA GLU A 58 17.70 2.11 12.18
C GLU A 58 16.78 2.11 13.41
N GLU A 59 15.87 1.14 13.49
CA GLU A 59 14.91 1.04 14.59
C GLU A 59 15.51 0.45 15.87
N ILE A 60 15.17 1.07 16.99
CA ILE A 60 15.25 0.43 18.30
C ILE A 60 13.84 -0.09 18.62
N THR A 61 13.76 -1.39 18.88
CA THR A 61 12.49 -2.06 19.20
C THR A 61 12.43 -2.34 20.69
N PHE A 62 11.43 -1.79 21.37
CA PHE A 62 11.12 -2.12 22.75
C PHE A 62 10.12 -3.28 22.77
N LYS A 63 10.46 -4.32 23.52
CA LYS A 63 9.62 -5.52 23.67
C LYS A 63 9.15 -5.62 25.11
N ASP A 64 7.91 -6.07 25.27
CA ASP A 64 7.38 -6.42 26.58
C ASP A 64 8.10 -7.69 27.14
N PRO A 65 7.87 -8.04 28.42
CA PRO A 65 8.43 -9.26 29.02
C PRO A 65 7.99 -10.56 28.31
N SER A 66 6.86 -10.53 27.61
CA SER A 66 6.34 -11.64 26.78
C SER A 66 6.97 -11.67 25.38
N ARG A 67 7.95 -10.79 25.10
CA ARG A 67 8.64 -10.59 23.83
C ARG A 67 7.77 -10.05 22.69
N ASN A 68 6.57 -9.56 22.98
CA ASN A 68 5.76 -8.84 22.01
C ASN A 68 6.38 -7.46 21.75
N ILE A 69 6.33 -7.03 20.50
CA ILE A 69 6.79 -5.69 20.12
C ILE A 69 5.74 -4.70 20.62
N GLU A 70 6.14 -3.85 21.57
CA GLU A 70 5.29 -2.76 22.02
C GLU A 70 5.50 -1.54 21.12
N GLN A 71 6.77 -1.14 20.91
CA GLN A 71 7.09 0.20 20.41
C GLN A 71 8.38 0.21 19.58
N HIS A 72 8.43 1.09 18.58
CA HIS A 72 9.62 1.37 17.78
C HIS A 72 10.06 2.82 17.96
N TYR A 73 11.37 3.06 17.93
CA TYR A 73 11.98 4.37 18.07
C TYR A 73 13.12 4.55 17.06
N HIS A 74 13.37 5.78 16.62
CA HIS A 74 14.67 6.12 16.03
C HIS A 74 15.76 6.02 17.09
N LYS A 75 16.96 5.61 16.70
CA LYS A 75 18.13 5.58 17.59
C LYS A 75 18.38 6.90 18.33
N ASN A 76 18.23 8.03 17.64
CA ASN A 76 18.43 9.35 18.23
C ASN A 76 17.28 9.73 19.19
N CYS A 77 16.03 9.49 18.81
CA CYS A 77 14.88 9.74 19.67
C CYS A 77 14.94 8.90 20.96
N PHE A 78 15.38 7.64 20.86
CA PHE A 78 15.54 6.79 22.03
C PHE A 78 16.66 7.30 22.97
N LYS A 79 17.78 7.78 22.42
CA LYS A 79 18.85 8.40 23.21
C LYS A 79 18.37 9.65 23.95
N SER A 80 17.59 10.51 23.28
CA SER A 80 16.97 11.68 23.92
C SER A 80 16.07 11.27 25.09
N LEU A 81 15.17 10.31 24.87
CA LEU A 81 14.29 9.79 25.92
C LEU A 81 15.05 9.31 27.16
N LEU A 82 16.16 8.57 26.97
CA LEU A 82 17.00 8.11 28.07
C LEU A 82 17.76 9.24 28.78
N SER A 83 18.00 10.35 28.09
CA SER A 83 18.71 11.51 28.64
C SER A 83 17.78 12.36 29.50
N ASP A 84 16.49 12.41 29.15
CA ASP A 84 15.44 13.10 29.91
C ASP A 84 14.96 12.33 31.16
N LEU A 85 15.33 11.04 31.26
CA LEU A 85 15.02 10.16 32.40
C LEU A 85 16.09 10.19 33.51
N LYS A 86 17.19 10.93 33.33
CA LYS A 86 18.27 11.11 34.32
C LYS A 86 18.07 12.39 35.11
#